data_AF-A0A4R2B5Q4-F1
#
_entry.id   AF-A0A4R2B5Q4-F1
#
_cell.length_a   1.000
_cell.length_b   1.000
_cell.length_c   1.000
_cell.angle_alpha   90.00
_cell.angle_beta   90.00
_cell.angle_gamma   90.00
#
_symmetry.space_group_name_H-M   'P 1'
#
loop_
_entity.id
_entity.type
_entity.pdbx_description
1 polymer ?
#
loop_
_entity_poly.entity_id
_entity_poly.type
_entity_poly.pdbx_seq_one_letter_code
_entity_poly.pdbx_strand_id
1 'polypeptide(L)' 'ATSTKGTFLFESDNGRLWFDADGKGTEADLELVAMLKNVAALSTGDFLLA' A
#
# COMPACT_ATOMS: atom_id res chain seq x y z
N ALA A 1 1.10 10.07 13.68
CA ALA A 1 1.69 10.87 12.58
C ALA A 1 0.78 10.73 11.38
N THR A 2 -0.14 11.66 11.16
CA THR A 2 -0.95 11.71 9.95
C THR A 2 -0.18 12.49 8.90
N SER A 3 0.72 11.80 8.21
CA SER A 3 1.33 12.37 7.01
C SER A 3 0.24 12.35 5.94
N THR A 4 -0.20 13.52 5.48
CA THR A 4 -1.06 13.72 4.30
C THR A 4 -0.32 13.37 3.00
N LYS A 5 0.55 12.37 3.05
CA LYS A 5 1.39 11.93 1.95
C LYS A 5 0.86 10.61 1.45
N GLY A 6 0.95 10.42 0.14
CA GLY A 6 0.62 9.16 -0.48
C GLY A 6 1.32 8.00 0.22
N THR A 7 0.56 6.96 0.54
CA THR A 7 1.00 5.82 1.33
C THR A 7 0.65 4.54 0.60
N PHE A 8 1.55 3.55 0.64
CA PHE A 8 1.23 2.20 0.18
C PHE A 8 0.66 1.38 1.33
N LEU A 9 -0.47 0.70 1.08
CA LEU A 9 -1.10 -0.19 2.03
C LEU A 9 -1.07 -1.62 1.48
N PHE A 10 -0.57 -2.55 2.28
CA PHE A 10 -0.56 -3.96 1.92
C PHE A 10 -1.62 -4.73 2.70
N GLU A 11 -2.55 -5.32 1.97
CA GLU A 11 -3.58 -6.22 2.49
C GLU A 11 -3.10 -7.67 2.34
N SER A 12 -2.54 -8.23 3.41
CA SER A 12 -1.92 -9.56 3.39
C SER A 12 -2.91 -10.71 3.11
N ASP A 13 -4.17 -10.54 3.47
CA ASP A 13 -5.20 -11.59 3.34
C ASP A 13 -5.43 -11.98 1.87
N ASN A 14 -5.42 -10.97 1.00
CA ASN A 14 -5.65 -11.13 -0.44
C ASN A 14 -4.41 -10.82 -1.29
N GLY A 15 -3.31 -10.42 -0.64
CA GLY A 15 -2.07 -10.01 -1.27
C GLY A 15 -2.20 -8.73 -2.10
N ARG A 16 -3.13 -7.83 -1.76
CA ARG A 16 -3.35 -6.62 -2.54
C ARG A 16 -2.47 -5.48 -2.03
N LEU A 17 -1.76 -4.86 -2.96
CA LEU A 17 -1.05 -3.61 -2.72
C LEU A 17 -1.91 -2.47 -3.24
N TRP A 18 -2.24 -1.55 -2.34
CA TRP A 18 -3.04 -0.36 -2.61
C TRP A 18 -2.17 0.88 -2.50
N PHE A 19 -2.47 1.89 -3.31
CA PHE A 19 -1.95 3.23 -3.15
C PHE A 19 -3.07 4.13 -2.66
N ASP A 20 -2.86 4.70 -1.48
CA ASP A 20 -3.66 5.77 -0.93
C ASP A 20 -2.97 7.09 -1.27
N ALA A 21 -3.53 7.86 -2.19
CA ALA A 21 -2.93 9.11 -2.64
C ALA A 21 -2.94 10.20 -1.55
N ASP A 22 -3.93 10.19 -0.65
CA ASP A 22 -4.13 11.25 0.33
C ASP A 22 -3.63 10.88 1.75
N GLY A 23 -3.29 9.61 1.95
CA GLY A 23 -2.69 9.09 3.18
C GLY A 23 -3.67 9.02 4.36
N LYS A 24 -4.99 9.10 4.12
CA LYS A 24 -6.00 9.04 5.18
C LYS A 24 -6.39 7.62 5.58
N GLY A 25 -6.00 6.63 4.79
CA GLY A 25 -6.30 5.22 5.02
C GLY A 25 -7.78 4.89 4.84
N THR A 26 -8.54 5.69 4.09
CA THR A 26 -9.95 5.42 3.80
C THR A 26 -10.11 4.66 2.50
N GLU A 27 -10.86 3.56 2.53
CA GLU A 27 -11.08 2.68 1.37
C GLU A 27 -11.65 3.38 0.13
N ALA A 28 -12.31 4.53 0.32
CA ALA A 28 -12.99 5.28 -0.73
C ALA A 28 -12.07 5.77 -1.86
N ASP A 29 -10.77 5.93 -1.59
CA ASP A 29 -9.79 6.52 -2.52
C ASP A 29 -8.57 5.61 -2.76
N LEU A 30 -8.68 4.31 -2.46
CA LEU A 30 -7.60 3.35 -2.68
C LEU A 30 -7.52 2.92 -4.15
N GLU A 31 -6.35 3.07 -4.75
CA GLU A 31 -6.06 2.57 -6.09
C GLU A 31 -5.31 1.24 -6.02
N LEU A 32 -5.79 0.21 -6.74
CA LEU A 32 -5.12 -1.08 -6.77
C LEU A 32 -3.83 -0.97 -7.60
N VAL A 33 -2.69 -1.21 -6.96
CA VAL A 33 -1.37 -1.18 -7.62
C VAL A 33 -1.02 -2.56 -8.16
N ALA A 34 -1.16 -3.59 -7.31
CA ALA A 34 -0.78 -4.96 -7.65
C ALA A 34 -1.48 -6.01 -6.80
N MET A 35 -1.55 -7.24 -7.32
CA MET A 35 -1.88 -8.44 -6.55
C MET A 35 -0.64 -9.33 -6.45
N LEU A 36 -0.05 -9.37 -5.27
CA LEU A 36 1.14 -10.15 -4.94
C LEU A 36 0.71 -11.54 -4.45
N LYS A 37 1.40 -12.59 -4.91
CA LYS A 37 1.15 -13.97 -4.49
C LYS A 37 2.29 -14.44 -3.61
N ASN A 38 1.94 -15.19 -2.55
CA ASN A 38 2.91 -15.77 -1.62
C ASN A 38 3.80 -14.73 -0.90
N VAL A 39 3.26 -13.54 -0.63
CA VAL A 39 3.91 -12.47 0.14
C VAL A 39 3.18 -12.31 1.46
N ALA A 40 3.88 -12.56 2.57
CA ALA A 40 3.30 -12.49 3.91
C ALA A 40 3.42 -11.08 4.52
N ALA A 41 4.46 -10.34 4.16
CA ALA A 41 4.70 -8.99 4.63
C ALA A 41 5.53 -8.22 3.60
N LEU A 42 5.39 -6.90 3.63
CA LEU A 42 6.26 -5.96 2.92
C LEU A 42 6.94 -5.05 3.94
N SER A 43 8.13 -4.62 3.59
CA SER A 43 8.95 -3.67 4.31
C SER A 43 9.28 -2.49 3.39
N THR A 44 9.76 -1.39 3.96
CA THR A 44 10.23 -0.24 3.15
C THR A 44 11.41 -0.61 2.24
N GLY A 45 12.19 -1.64 2.58
CA GLY A 45 13.31 -2.12 1.76
C GLY A 45 12.89 -2.83 0.47
N ASP A 46 11.62 -3.23 0.35
CA ASP A 46 11.09 -3.87 -0.85
C ASP A 46 10.75 -2.85 -1.96
N PHE A 47 10.83 -1.55 -1.65
CA PHE A 47 10.52 -0.47 -2.58
C PHE A 47 11.79 0.23 -3.03
N LEU A 48 11.97 0.33 -4.35
CA LEU A 48 12.96 1.20 -4.96
C LEU A 48 12.27 2.50 -5.39
N LEU A 49 12.56 3.62 -4.73
CA LEU A 49 12.17 4.95 -5.19
C LEU A 49 13.33 5.53 -6.02
N ALA A 50 13.04 5.94 -7.25
CA ALA A 50 13.96 6.61 -8.16
C ALA A 50 13.66 8.11 -8.25
#